data_AF-A0A914CWB8-F1
#
_entry.id   AF-A0A914CWB8-F1
#
_cell.length_a   1.000
_cell.length_b   1.000
_cell.length_c   1.000
_cell.angle_alpha   90.00
_cell.angle_beta   90.00
_cell.angle_gamma   90.00
#
_symmetry.space_group_name_H-M   'P 1'
#
loop_
_entity.id
_entity.type
_entity.pdbx_description
1 polymer ?
#
loop_
_entity_poly.entity_id
_entity_poly.type
_entity_poly.pdbx_seq_one_letter_code
_entity_poly.pdbx_strand_id
1 'polypeptide(L)'
;MLCLVPSFLCLLQKFGTCSYYWLGGRWNSGNYQWADGSSFNYTHFGPGDENKDKACIDIHTGTSNWHTNDCQQQECFICEKNADEPSNRASDCKQLMSQGQTASGVYTIYVNGAPKTVYCDMQTDGGGWTVIQQRVNGAVSFWDQTWQAYKNGFGVAGAATEFWAGNDLIHQLTTQTSGNILRVDLWGDRNPNSTNPNIYLTSNYNFSLNDESTEYTPNIWSTFPGVGNASTGWYDITYINGTKFSTIDHINDPMQTCVTDYHLGGWWLHYCTTSSLNGQYIPPISYGNGYGMFWVVNGYEIINPTKSKMMIRSI
;
A
#
# COMPACT_ATOMS: atom_id res chain seq x y z
N MET A 1 17.87 -15.50 9.13
CA MET A 1 16.91 -15.23 10.21
C MET A 1 17.66 -15.52 11.49
N LEU A 2 18.39 -14.53 11.99
CA LEU A 2 19.22 -14.72 13.18
C LEU A 2 18.31 -14.63 14.41
N CYS A 3 18.36 -15.64 15.25
CA CYS A 3 17.68 -15.65 16.55
C CYS A 3 18.78 -15.76 17.59
N LEU A 4 19.25 -14.66 18.17
CA LEU A 4 20.18 -14.72 19.28
C LEU A 4 20.13 -13.43 20.11
N VAL A 5 19.97 -13.64 21.43
CA VAL A 5 20.56 -12.90 22.56
C VAL A 5 19.54 -12.42 23.63
N PRO A 6 19.89 -12.57 24.93
CA PRO A 6 18.98 -12.89 26.03
C PRO A 6 18.42 -11.67 26.80
N SER A 7 18.50 -10.47 26.22
CA SER A 7 18.26 -9.22 26.97
C SER A 7 16.83 -8.68 26.85
N PHE A 8 16.02 -9.19 25.92
CA PHE A 8 14.68 -8.67 25.62
C PHE A 8 13.53 -9.37 26.36
N LEU A 9 13.81 -10.51 27.01
CA LEU A 9 12.78 -11.38 27.56
C LEU A 9 12.11 -10.89 28.85
N CYS A 10 12.61 -9.83 29.48
CA CYS A 10 12.07 -9.34 30.75
C CYS A 10 10.79 -8.50 30.62
N LEU A 11 10.32 -8.25 29.39
CA LEU A 11 9.14 -7.42 29.10
C LEU A 11 8.21 -8.07 28.05
N LEU A 12 7.85 -9.34 28.23
CA LEU A 12 6.64 -9.88 27.58
C LEU A 12 5.39 -9.36 28.33
N GLN A 13 5.04 -8.09 28.14
CA GLN A 13 3.66 -7.66 28.36
C GLN A 13 2.82 -8.32 27.26
N LYS A 14 1.94 -9.27 27.63
CA LYS A 14 1.01 -10.02 26.76
C LYS A 14 0.80 -9.39 25.36
N PHE A 15 1.64 -9.79 24.40
CA PHE A 15 1.46 -9.45 23.00
C PHE A 15 0.43 -10.42 22.40
N GLY A 16 -0.85 -10.23 22.69
CA GLY A 16 -1.94 -11.05 22.12
C GLY A 16 -2.54 -12.10 23.05
N THR A 17 -3.31 -13.03 22.49
CA THR A 17 -4.10 -14.05 23.20
C THR A 17 -3.39 -15.39 23.38
N CYS A 18 -2.22 -15.61 22.74
CA CYS A 18 -1.53 -16.89 22.82
C CYS A 18 -0.84 -17.05 24.18
N SER A 19 -0.87 -18.27 24.72
CA SER A 19 -0.19 -18.62 25.97
C SER A 19 1.27 -19.01 25.73
N TYR A 20 1.59 -19.55 24.55
CA TYR A 20 2.90 -20.03 24.15
C TYR A 20 3.40 -19.29 22.90
N TYR A 21 4.69 -19.01 22.86
CA TYR A 21 5.35 -18.42 21.69
C TYR A 21 6.63 -19.18 21.36
N TRP A 22 6.72 -19.70 20.15
CA TRP A 22 7.95 -20.30 19.63
C TRP A 22 9.05 -19.24 19.52
N LEU A 23 10.23 -19.58 20.04
CA LEU A 23 11.38 -18.68 20.12
C LEU A 23 12.36 -18.84 18.95
N GLY A 24 12.10 -19.75 18.01
CA GLY A 24 13.06 -20.06 16.95
C GLY A 24 14.05 -21.16 17.31
N GLY A 25 13.91 -21.80 18.47
CA GLY A 25 14.83 -22.83 18.98
C GLY A 25 14.39 -24.26 18.66
N ARG A 26 15.36 -25.17 18.45
CA ARG A 26 15.12 -26.62 18.33
C ARG A 26 16.29 -27.45 18.83
N TRP A 27 16.02 -28.70 19.20
CA TRP A 27 17.07 -29.71 19.40
C TRP A 27 17.60 -30.26 18.07
N ASN A 28 18.91 -30.36 17.94
CA ASN A 28 19.58 -30.95 16.78
C ASN A 28 20.81 -31.78 17.21
N SER A 29 20.73 -33.10 17.07
CA SER A 29 21.85 -34.05 17.22
C SER A 29 22.73 -33.83 18.46
N GLY A 30 22.12 -33.67 19.63
CA GLY A 30 22.84 -33.60 20.91
C GLY A 30 23.03 -32.20 21.47
N ASN A 31 22.60 -31.14 20.76
CA ASN A 31 22.61 -29.78 21.26
C ASN A 31 21.36 -29.00 20.82
N TYR A 32 20.97 -28.03 21.63
CA TYR A 32 19.99 -27.03 21.22
C TYR A 32 20.65 -26.03 20.25
N GLN A 33 19.95 -25.69 19.17
CA GLN A 33 20.34 -24.67 18.20
C GLN A 33 19.15 -23.77 17.85
N TRP A 34 19.43 -22.53 17.52
CA TRP A 34 18.47 -21.64 16.89
C TRP A 34 18.18 -22.07 15.45
N ALA A 35 17.13 -21.53 14.85
CA ALA A 35 16.70 -21.88 13.49
C ALA A 35 17.76 -21.55 12.42
N ASP A 36 18.69 -20.64 12.71
CA ASP A 36 19.85 -20.33 11.87
C ASP A 36 21.05 -21.28 12.06
N GLY A 37 20.96 -22.24 12.98
CA GLY A 37 22.03 -23.18 13.31
C GLY A 37 23.03 -22.67 14.35
N SER A 38 22.89 -21.46 14.87
CA SER A 38 23.72 -20.94 15.95
C SER A 38 23.38 -21.61 17.29
N SER A 39 24.36 -21.69 18.20
CA SER A 39 24.19 -22.33 19.51
C SER A 39 23.53 -21.38 20.52
N PHE A 40 22.84 -21.94 21.52
CA PHE A 40 22.32 -21.16 22.64
C PHE A 40 23.46 -20.70 23.56
N ASN A 41 23.47 -19.40 23.86
CA ASN A 41 24.36 -18.81 24.88
C ASN A 41 23.70 -18.72 26.26
N TYR A 42 22.39 -18.96 26.34
CA TYR A 42 21.59 -18.93 27.55
C TYR A 42 20.36 -19.83 27.37
N THR A 43 19.93 -20.48 28.45
CA THR A 43 18.74 -21.34 28.49
C THR A 43 18.00 -21.14 29.80
N HIS A 44 16.66 -21.11 29.77
CA HIS A 44 15.81 -20.95 30.96
C HIS A 44 14.63 -21.94 30.96
N PHE A 45 14.95 -23.23 30.84
CA PHE A 45 13.94 -24.28 30.80
C PHE A 45 13.20 -24.41 32.13
N GLY A 46 11.89 -24.66 32.04
CA GLY A 46 11.11 -25.08 33.20
C GLY A 46 11.56 -26.44 33.75
N PRO A 47 11.28 -26.76 35.02
CA PRO A 47 11.61 -28.06 35.60
C PRO A 47 11.03 -29.22 34.76
N GLY A 48 11.90 -30.09 34.24
CA GLY A 48 11.51 -31.26 33.44
C GLY A 48 11.39 -31.02 31.93
N ASP A 49 11.68 -29.81 31.45
CA ASP A 49 11.66 -29.48 30.01
C ASP A 49 13.02 -29.52 29.31
N GLU A 50 14.06 -29.93 30.04
CA GLU A 50 15.42 -30.15 29.53
C GLU A 50 15.56 -31.49 28.77
N ASN A 51 16.41 -31.51 27.72
CA ASN A 51 16.89 -32.70 27.01
C ASN A 51 15.84 -33.56 26.28
N LYS A 52 14.90 -32.94 25.55
CA LYS A 52 13.96 -33.67 24.68
C LYS A 52 14.48 -33.71 23.24
N ASP A 53 14.88 -34.90 22.79
CA ASP A 53 15.62 -35.20 21.55
C ASP A 53 15.02 -34.69 20.21
N LYS A 54 13.82 -34.08 20.22
CA LYS A 54 13.15 -33.54 19.02
C LYS A 54 12.26 -32.33 19.30
N ALA A 55 12.57 -31.55 20.34
CA ALA A 55 11.68 -30.47 20.76
C ALA A 55 12.03 -29.11 20.17
N CYS A 56 10.99 -28.40 19.75
CA CYS A 56 11.01 -26.96 19.49
C CYS A 56 10.81 -26.22 20.81
N ILE A 57 11.43 -25.05 20.92
CA ILE A 57 11.44 -24.27 22.15
C ILE A 57 10.42 -23.15 22.07
N ASP A 58 9.50 -23.13 23.01
CA ASP A 58 8.55 -22.04 23.20
C ASP A 58 8.67 -21.42 24.60
N ILE A 59 8.04 -20.27 24.79
CA ILE A 59 7.92 -19.60 26.09
C ILE A 59 6.46 -19.44 26.50
N HIS A 60 6.18 -19.71 27.76
CA HIS A 60 4.88 -19.45 28.35
C HIS A 60 4.81 -18.03 28.95
N THR A 61 3.85 -17.22 28.48
CA THR A 61 3.74 -15.79 28.82
C THR A 61 3.49 -15.48 30.30
N GLY A 62 3.05 -16.45 31.10
CA GLY A 62 2.79 -16.28 32.54
C GLY A 62 3.96 -16.64 33.45
N THR A 63 4.92 -17.43 32.99
CA THR A 63 5.99 -18.00 33.83
C THR A 63 7.38 -17.61 33.36
N SER A 64 7.53 -17.15 32.11
CA SER A 64 8.82 -16.86 31.47
C SER A 64 9.78 -18.06 31.39
N ASN A 65 9.25 -19.28 31.61
CA ASN A 65 10.00 -20.51 31.47
C ASN A 65 9.92 -21.00 30.03
N TRP A 66 11.02 -21.59 29.57
CA TRP A 66 11.08 -22.22 28.26
C TRP A 66 10.52 -23.63 28.37
N HIS A 67 9.68 -24.01 27.42
CA HIS A 67 9.14 -25.36 27.30
C HIS A 67 9.57 -25.98 25.97
N THR A 68 9.52 -27.31 25.97
CA THR A 68 9.86 -28.13 24.82
C THR A 68 8.60 -28.78 24.27
N ASN A 69 8.25 -28.43 23.03
CA ASN A 69 7.05 -28.90 22.36
C ASN A 69 7.36 -29.54 20.99
N ASP A 70 6.38 -30.22 20.39
CA ASP A 70 6.52 -30.84 19.08
C ASP A 70 6.67 -29.76 18.00
N CYS A 71 7.74 -29.83 17.22
CA CYS A 71 8.01 -28.93 16.11
C CYS A 71 6.96 -28.95 14.98
N GLN A 72 6.03 -29.92 14.99
CA GLN A 72 4.93 -29.98 14.02
C GLN A 72 3.70 -29.16 14.44
N GLN A 73 3.65 -28.65 15.67
CA GLN A 73 2.53 -27.82 16.14
C GLN A 73 2.64 -26.39 15.61
N GLN A 74 1.51 -25.85 15.14
CA GLN A 74 1.41 -24.44 14.79
C GLN A 74 1.26 -23.62 16.07
N GLU A 75 2.25 -22.78 16.34
CA GLU A 75 2.28 -21.89 17.51
C GLU A 75 2.47 -20.43 17.07
N CYS A 76 2.08 -19.51 17.94
CA CYS A 76 2.48 -18.11 17.81
C CYS A 76 4.01 -18.03 17.92
N PHE A 77 4.66 -17.04 17.31
CA PHE A 77 6.13 -16.95 17.31
C PHE A 77 6.60 -15.53 17.61
N ILE A 78 7.80 -15.44 18.19
CA ILE A 78 8.53 -14.18 18.39
C ILE A 78 9.76 -14.25 17.49
N CYS A 79 9.95 -13.23 16.65
CA CYS A 79 11.14 -13.10 15.82
C CYS A 79 11.97 -11.89 16.26
N GLU A 80 13.29 -12.07 16.32
CA GLU A 80 14.22 -10.97 16.48
C GLU A 80 14.41 -10.25 15.14
N LYS A 81 14.35 -8.93 15.17
CA LYS A 81 14.78 -8.09 14.06
C LYS A 81 16.23 -7.68 14.33
N ASN A 82 17.16 -8.08 13.46
CA ASN A 82 18.57 -7.69 13.57
C ASN A 82 18.70 -6.18 13.82
N ALA A 83 19.34 -5.79 14.92
CA ALA A 83 19.62 -4.38 15.22
C ALA A 83 20.58 -3.75 14.20
N ASP A 84 21.40 -4.58 13.53
CA ASP A 84 22.34 -4.21 12.47
C ASP A 84 21.75 -4.30 11.05
N GLU A 85 20.51 -4.76 10.88
CA GLU A 85 19.75 -4.42 9.67
C GLU A 85 19.44 -2.93 9.77
N PRO A 86 19.89 -2.08 8.83
CA PRO A 86 19.80 -0.64 8.99
C PRO A 86 18.36 -0.25 9.35
N SER A 87 18.19 0.24 10.58
CA SER A 87 16.97 0.86 11.09
C SER A 87 16.50 2.05 10.22
N ASN A 88 17.29 2.42 9.20
CA ASN A 88 17.05 3.44 8.19
C ASN A 88 16.36 2.94 6.89
N ARG A 89 16.12 1.64 6.70
CA ARG A 89 15.38 1.16 5.51
C ARG A 89 13.88 1.17 5.78
N ALA A 90 13.26 2.33 5.59
CA ALA A 90 11.81 2.46 5.66
C ALA A 90 11.13 1.79 4.46
N SER A 91 10.09 0.98 4.68
CA SER A 91 9.34 0.31 3.63
C SER A 91 8.33 1.21 2.92
N ASP A 92 7.94 2.31 3.56
CA ASP A 92 7.02 3.31 3.03
C ASP A 92 7.24 4.69 3.70
N CYS A 93 6.48 5.69 3.26
CA CYS A 93 6.52 7.03 3.84
C CYS A 93 6.03 7.09 5.30
N LYS A 94 5.19 6.15 5.74
CA LYS A 94 4.70 6.09 7.13
C LYS A 94 5.82 5.72 8.09
N GLN A 95 6.65 4.75 7.71
CA GLN A 95 7.83 4.35 8.47
C GLN A 95 8.92 5.44 8.42
N LEU A 96 9.11 6.14 7.30
CA LEU A 96 9.98 7.32 7.27
C LEU A 96 9.53 8.37 8.28
N MET A 97 8.23 8.60 8.39
CA MET A 97 7.67 9.56 9.34
C MET A 97 7.89 9.13 10.80
N SER A 98 7.71 7.83 11.11
CA SER A 98 8.00 7.32 12.46
C SER A 98 9.50 7.36 12.81
N GLN A 99 10.37 7.38 11.80
CA GLN A 99 11.81 7.64 11.94
C GLN A 99 12.16 9.13 12.05
N GLY A 100 11.16 10.03 12.11
CA GLY A 100 11.35 11.46 12.35
C GLY A 100 11.43 12.33 11.09
N GLN A 101 11.16 11.77 9.90
CA GLN A 101 11.05 12.58 8.68
C GLN A 101 9.71 13.32 8.63
N THR A 102 9.74 14.65 8.68
CA THR A 102 8.52 15.49 8.79
C THR A 102 8.28 16.42 7.61
N ALA A 103 9.26 16.60 6.72
CA ALA A 103 9.12 17.43 5.53
C ALA A 103 8.57 16.59 4.36
N SER A 104 7.62 17.14 3.60
CA SER A 104 7.23 16.53 2.34
C SER A 104 8.37 16.63 1.34
N GLY A 105 8.63 15.56 0.58
CA GLY A 105 9.83 15.49 -0.24
C GLY A 105 9.97 14.18 -0.98
N VAL A 106 11.02 14.10 -1.80
CA VAL A 106 11.39 12.86 -2.48
C VAL A 106 12.29 12.06 -1.55
N TYR A 107 11.92 10.81 -1.31
CA TYR A 107 12.63 9.90 -0.42
C TYR A 107 12.93 8.58 -1.12
N THR A 108 13.87 7.83 -0.55
CA THR A 108 14.09 6.42 -0.90
C THR A 108 13.45 5.54 0.15
N ILE A 109 12.57 4.66 -0.29
CA ILE A 109 11.98 3.57 0.51
C ILE A 109 12.51 2.23 -0.01
N TYR A 110 12.32 1.16 0.76
CA TYR A 110 12.80 -0.18 0.44
C TYR A 110 11.63 -1.15 0.39
N VAL A 111 11.23 -1.52 -0.82
CA VAL A 111 10.10 -2.43 -1.06
C VAL A 111 10.67 -3.77 -1.51
N ASN A 112 10.34 -4.85 -0.78
CA ASN A 112 10.91 -6.19 -1.00
C ASN A 112 12.46 -6.18 -1.07
N GLY A 113 13.10 -5.34 -0.26
CA GLY A 113 14.56 -5.18 -0.21
C GLY A 113 15.17 -4.32 -1.32
N ALA A 114 14.39 -3.90 -2.33
CA ALA A 114 14.86 -3.05 -3.42
C ALA A 114 14.58 -1.55 -3.14
N PRO A 115 15.55 -0.65 -3.40
CA PRO A 115 15.33 0.78 -3.23
C PRO A 115 14.36 1.31 -4.29
N LYS A 116 13.41 2.15 -3.86
CA LYS A 116 12.43 2.83 -4.71
C LYS A 116 12.37 4.31 -4.33
N THR A 117 12.40 5.18 -5.33
CA THR A 117 12.25 6.62 -5.15
C THR A 117 10.77 6.98 -5.20
N VAL A 118 10.27 7.63 -4.14
CA VAL A 118 8.87 8.03 -4.01
C VAL A 118 8.76 9.46 -3.52
N TYR A 119 7.62 10.10 -3.77
CA TYR A 119 7.28 11.37 -3.14
C TYR A 119 6.42 11.10 -1.91
N CYS A 120 6.88 11.58 -0.74
CA CYS A 120 6.16 11.46 0.52
C CYS A 120 5.48 12.79 0.85
N ASP A 121 4.17 12.73 1.14
CA ASP A 121 3.43 13.82 1.75
C ASP A 121 3.41 13.61 3.27
N MET A 122 4.24 14.37 3.98
CA MET A 122 4.44 14.27 5.43
C MET A 122 3.59 15.27 6.21
N GLN A 123 2.71 16.03 5.55
CA GLN A 123 1.98 17.14 6.16
C GLN A 123 0.47 16.92 6.13
N THR A 124 -0.06 16.40 5.03
CA THR A 124 -1.51 16.22 4.86
C THR A 124 -2.05 15.18 5.85
N ASP A 125 -3.08 15.54 6.62
CA ASP A 125 -3.85 14.59 7.45
C ASP A 125 -2.98 13.67 8.34
N GLY A 126 -2.02 14.27 9.03
CA GLY A 126 -1.08 13.56 9.90
C GLY A 126 0.10 12.90 9.20
N GLY A 127 0.28 13.10 7.89
CA GLY A 127 1.46 12.73 7.13
C GLY A 127 1.66 11.22 6.91
N GLY A 128 2.86 10.87 6.42
CA GLY A 128 3.26 9.49 6.15
C GLY A 128 2.63 8.91 4.89
N TRP A 129 2.16 9.74 3.97
CA TRP A 129 1.53 9.31 2.74
C TRP A 129 2.55 9.08 1.64
N THR A 130 2.45 7.95 0.95
CA THR A 130 3.21 7.67 -0.27
C THR A 130 2.37 8.08 -1.47
N VAL A 131 2.78 9.10 -2.21
CA VAL A 131 2.03 9.59 -3.38
C VAL A 131 2.25 8.65 -4.55
N ILE A 132 1.16 8.12 -5.11
CA ILE A 132 1.19 7.13 -6.21
C ILE A 132 0.76 7.71 -7.55
N GLN A 133 0.05 8.84 -7.54
CA GLN A 133 -0.38 9.55 -8.74
C GLN A 133 -0.48 11.04 -8.40
N GLN A 134 0.02 11.91 -9.28
CA GLN A 134 -0.18 13.35 -9.16
C GLN A 134 -0.38 14.02 -10.53
N ARG A 135 -1.44 14.84 -10.67
CA ARG A 135 -1.68 15.76 -11.80
C ARG A 135 -1.68 17.19 -11.32
N VAL A 136 -1.00 18.08 -12.05
CA VAL A 136 -0.86 19.50 -11.70
C VAL A 136 -1.13 20.47 -12.84
N ASN A 137 -0.85 20.10 -14.09
CA ASN A 137 -0.89 21.03 -15.24
C ASN A 137 -0.98 20.37 -16.62
N GLY A 138 -0.96 19.04 -16.74
CA GLY A 138 -1.00 18.32 -18.01
C GLY A 138 0.32 18.24 -18.76
N ALA A 139 1.46 18.53 -18.12
CA ALA A 139 2.78 18.46 -18.75
C ALA A 139 3.24 17.04 -19.10
N VAL A 140 2.68 16.02 -18.44
CA VAL A 140 2.96 14.61 -18.75
C VAL A 140 1.70 13.98 -19.31
N SER A 141 1.81 13.27 -20.43
CA SER A 141 0.68 12.51 -20.97
C SER A 141 0.48 11.23 -20.16
N PHE A 142 -0.78 10.96 -19.80
CA PHE A 142 -1.18 9.72 -19.15
C PHE A 142 -2.11 8.90 -20.05
N TRP A 143 -2.83 9.55 -20.96
CA TRP A 143 -3.93 8.90 -21.67
C TRP A 143 -3.48 7.86 -22.70
N ASP A 144 -2.28 8.04 -23.25
CA ASP A 144 -1.67 7.24 -24.32
C ASP A 144 -0.47 6.42 -23.84
N GLN A 145 -0.35 6.19 -22.52
CA GLN A 145 0.72 5.38 -21.95
C GLN A 145 0.40 3.89 -22.10
N THR A 146 1.45 3.11 -22.40
CA THR A 146 1.35 1.65 -22.60
C THR A 146 1.21 0.87 -21.30
N TRP A 147 0.81 -0.39 -21.39
CA TRP A 147 0.82 -1.34 -20.27
C TRP A 147 2.15 -1.35 -19.53
N GLN A 148 3.24 -1.45 -20.28
CA GLN A 148 4.60 -1.48 -19.72
C GLN A 148 4.96 -0.16 -19.00
N ALA A 149 4.49 0.98 -19.50
CA ALA A 149 4.68 2.28 -18.85
C ALA A 149 3.88 2.36 -17.54
N TYR A 150 2.61 1.94 -17.54
CA TYR A 150 1.79 1.90 -16.33
C TYR A 150 2.28 0.90 -15.29
N LYS A 151 2.84 -0.23 -15.73
CA LYS A 151 3.50 -1.21 -14.88
C LYS A 151 4.71 -0.62 -14.15
N ASN A 152 5.62 -0.01 -14.90
CA ASN A 152 6.88 0.51 -14.36
C ASN A 152 6.75 1.87 -13.67
N GLY A 153 5.75 2.65 -14.04
CA GLY A 153 5.62 4.06 -13.70
C GLY A 153 6.28 4.98 -14.73
N PHE A 154 5.84 6.24 -14.72
CA PHE A 154 6.32 7.29 -15.63
C PHE A 154 6.15 8.66 -15.00
N GLY A 155 6.83 9.66 -15.57
CA GLY A 155 6.93 11.00 -14.98
C GLY A 155 8.00 11.08 -13.89
N VAL A 156 8.01 12.18 -13.14
CA VAL A 156 9.00 12.42 -12.07
C VAL A 156 8.25 12.65 -10.77
N ALA A 157 8.57 11.91 -9.71
CA ALA A 157 7.94 12.09 -8.40
C ALA A 157 8.45 13.39 -7.71
N GLY A 158 7.54 14.22 -7.18
CA GLY A 158 7.89 15.51 -6.58
C GLY A 158 6.68 16.40 -6.24
N ALA A 159 6.94 17.56 -5.61
CA ALA A 159 5.91 18.42 -5.05
C ALA A 159 5.01 19.15 -6.08
N ALA A 160 5.50 19.35 -7.30
CA ALA A 160 4.81 20.08 -8.36
C ALA A 160 5.01 19.42 -9.74
N THR A 161 5.19 18.11 -9.74
CA THR A 161 5.41 17.30 -10.94
C THR A 161 4.22 16.39 -11.21
N GLU A 162 4.17 15.80 -12.40
CA GLU A 162 3.17 14.79 -12.76
C GLU A 162 3.82 13.43 -12.92
N PHE A 163 3.20 12.41 -12.35
CA PHE A 163 3.71 11.03 -12.44
C PHE A 163 2.66 9.99 -12.06
N TRP A 164 2.89 8.76 -12.53
CA TRP A 164 2.29 7.53 -12.04
C TRP A 164 3.40 6.66 -11.46
N ALA A 165 3.25 6.20 -10.22
CA ALA A 165 4.31 5.49 -9.50
C ALA A 165 4.60 4.09 -10.05
N GLY A 166 3.67 3.50 -10.80
CA GLY A 166 3.80 2.17 -11.39
C GLY A 166 2.95 1.13 -10.65
N ASN A 167 2.23 0.31 -11.41
CA ASN A 167 1.31 -0.69 -10.86
C ASN A 167 2.05 -1.74 -10.01
N ASP A 168 3.26 -2.14 -10.42
CA ASP A 168 4.07 -3.09 -9.64
C ASP A 168 4.45 -2.51 -8.27
N LEU A 169 4.81 -1.22 -8.23
CA LEU A 169 5.13 -0.55 -6.98
C LEU A 169 3.89 -0.40 -6.09
N ILE A 170 2.74 -0.01 -6.66
CA ILE A 170 1.48 0.14 -5.92
C ILE A 170 1.05 -1.20 -5.34
N HIS A 171 1.08 -2.28 -6.12
CA HIS A 171 0.81 -3.64 -5.64
C HIS A 171 1.68 -3.97 -4.43
N GLN A 172 3.01 -3.89 -4.59
CA GLN A 172 3.95 -4.24 -3.53
C GLN A 172 3.77 -3.40 -2.27
N LEU A 173 3.52 -2.09 -2.41
CA LEU A 173 3.25 -1.20 -1.27
C LEU A 173 1.96 -1.60 -0.53
N THR A 174 0.95 -2.08 -1.24
CA THR A 174 -0.33 -2.48 -0.63
C THR A 174 -0.37 -3.90 -0.07
N THR A 175 0.61 -4.74 -0.41
CA THR A 175 0.70 -6.12 0.09
C THR A 175 1.81 -6.34 1.13
N GLN A 176 2.78 -5.43 1.23
CA GLN A 176 3.84 -5.50 2.26
C GLN A 176 3.31 -5.23 3.68
N THR A 177 2.19 -4.53 3.81
CA THR A 177 1.53 -4.16 5.08
C THR A 177 0.09 -4.63 5.08
N SER A 178 -0.41 -5.01 6.26
CA SER A 178 -1.84 -5.32 6.43
C SER A 178 -2.64 -4.03 6.60
N GLY A 179 -3.55 -3.75 5.67
CA GLY A 179 -4.44 -2.60 5.75
C GLY A 179 -3.79 -1.32 5.23
N ASN A 180 -4.33 -0.80 4.13
CA ASN A 180 -3.86 0.42 3.51
C ASN A 180 -5.04 1.31 3.18
N ILE A 181 -4.86 2.62 3.42
CA ILE A 181 -5.82 3.64 3.04
C ILE A 181 -5.32 4.32 1.77
N LEU A 182 -6.16 4.32 0.73
CA LEU A 182 -6.04 5.20 -0.43
C LEU A 182 -6.78 6.50 -0.14
N ARG A 183 -6.06 7.61 -0.22
CA ARG A 183 -6.62 8.95 -0.19
C ARG A 183 -6.59 9.56 -1.59
N VAL A 184 -7.68 10.19 -1.97
CA VAL A 184 -7.82 10.94 -3.23
C VAL A 184 -8.15 12.39 -2.87
N ASP A 185 -7.31 13.31 -3.32
CA ASP A 185 -7.55 14.75 -3.21
C ASP A 185 -7.71 15.36 -4.61
N LEU A 186 -8.73 16.22 -4.77
CA LEU A 186 -9.10 16.85 -6.04
C LEU A 186 -9.25 18.36 -5.84
N TRP A 187 -8.68 19.16 -6.75
CA TRP A 187 -8.75 20.62 -6.69
C TRP A 187 -9.25 21.23 -7.99
N GLY A 188 -10.11 22.23 -7.86
CA GLY A 188 -10.68 23.04 -8.91
C GLY A 188 -11.50 22.26 -9.92
N ASP A 189 -12.03 22.96 -10.91
CA ASP A 189 -12.73 22.37 -12.04
C ASP A 189 -12.36 23.11 -13.32
N ARG A 190 -11.84 22.38 -14.31
CA ARG A 190 -11.47 22.93 -15.63
C ARG A 190 -12.68 23.24 -16.49
N ASN A 191 -13.86 22.74 -16.15
CA ASN A 191 -15.07 23.05 -16.91
C ASN A 191 -15.34 24.57 -16.88
N PRO A 192 -15.34 25.26 -18.05
CA PRO A 192 -15.57 26.71 -18.10
C PRO A 192 -16.93 27.14 -17.56
N ASN A 193 -17.90 26.22 -17.54
CA ASN A 193 -19.25 26.46 -17.03
C ASN A 193 -19.42 25.99 -15.57
N SER A 194 -18.34 25.63 -14.88
CA SER A 194 -18.40 25.18 -13.49
C SER A 194 -19.00 26.26 -12.58
N THR A 195 -19.95 25.86 -11.74
CA THR A 195 -20.49 26.74 -10.68
C THR A 195 -19.54 26.87 -9.49
N ASN A 196 -18.54 25.98 -9.39
CA ASN A 196 -17.55 25.99 -8.32
C ASN A 196 -16.12 25.67 -8.87
N PRO A 197 -15.51 26.60 -9.62
CA PRO A 197 -14.22 26.36 -10.28
C PRO A 197 -13.04 26.15 -9.31
N ASN A 198 -13.20 26.47 -8.02
CA ASN A 198 -12.17 26.33 -6.97
C ASN A 198 -12.52 25.23 -5.96
N ILE A 199 -13.39 24.28 -6.32
CA ILE A 199 -13.81 23.19 -5.44
C ILE A 199 -12.61 22.39 -4.89
N TYR A 200 -12.70 21.95 -3.64
CA TYR A 200 -11.73 21.02 -3.05
C TYR A 200 -12.46 19.82 -2.46
N LEU A 201 -12.12 18.63 -2.95
CA LEU A 201 -12.76 17.39 -2.53
C LEU A 201 -11.71 16.37 -2.10
N THR A 202 -12.08 15.54 -1.12
CA THR A 202 -11.21 14.52 -0.54
C THR A 202 -12.02 13.26 -0.24
N SER A 203 -11.44 12.09 -0.46
CA SER A 203 -11.99 10.83 0.02
C SER A 203 -10.94 9.78 0.38
N ASN A 204 -11.28 8.89 1.33
CA ASN A 204 -10.43 7.82 1.85
C ASN A 204 -11.12 6.46 1.68
N TYR A 205 -10.37 5.48 1.18
CA TYR A 205 -10.84 4.12 0.91
C TYR A 205 -9.86 3.11 1.48
N ASN A 206 -10.35 1.96 1.92
CA ASN A 206 -9.48 0.79 2.06
C ASN A 206 -9.09 0.33 0.67
N PHE A 207 -7.82 0.02 0.48
CA PHE A 207 -7.28 -0.24 -0.85
C PHE A 207 -6.17 -1.27 -0.82
N SER A 208 -6.23 -2.23 -1.73
CA SER A 208 -5.05 -2.96 -2.19
C SER A 208 -5.12 -3.20 -3.68
N LEU A 209 -3.98 -3.44 -4.29
CA LEU A 209 -3.87 -3.76 -5.70
C LEU A 209 -3.31 -5.18 -5.83
N ASN A 210 -3.93 -6.02 -6.67
CA ASN A 210 -3.39 -7.33 -6.99
C ASN A 210 -2.27 -7.22 -8.04
N ASP A 211 -1.58 -8.32 -8.32
CA ASP A 211 -0.44 -8.32 -9.25
C ASP A 211 -0.89 -8.35 -10.73
N GLU A 212 0.10 -8.32 -11.63
CA GLU A 212 -0.10 -8.35 -13.08
C GLU A 212 -0.84 -9.62 -13.56
N SER A 213 -0.69 -10.77 -12.88
CA SER A 213 -1.36 -12.02 -13.27
C SER A 213 -2.89 -11.92 -13.18
N THR A 214 -3.36 -10.99 -12.37
CA THR A 214 -4.78 -10.63 -12.22
C THR A 214 -5.14 -9.35 -12.95
N GLU A 215 -4.29 -8.86 -13.85
CA GLU A 215 -4.48 -7.61 -14.60
C GLU A 215 -4.61 -6.39 -13.66
N TYR A 216 -3.85 -6.39 -12.55
CA TYR A 216 -3.85 -5.37 -11.51
C TYR A 216 -5.26 -5.04 -10.97
N THR A 217 -6.09 -6.05 -10.71
CA THR A 217 -7.43 -5.81 -10.13
C THR A 217 -7.34 -5.15 -8.74
N PRO A 218 -8.14 -4.12 -8.44
CA PRO A 218 -8.11 -3.44 -7.16
C PRO A 218 -9.12 -4.06 -6.20
N ASN A 219 -8.74 -4.18 -4.92
CA ASN A 219 -9.66 -4.40 -3.82
C ASN A 219 -9.89 -3.04 -3.14
N ILE A 220 -11.01 -2.41 -3.43
CA ILE A 220 -11.33 -1.06 -2.94
C ILE A 220 -12.71 -1.05 -2.29
N TRP A 221 -12.79 -0.51 -1.07
CA TRP A 221 -14.05 -0.41 -0.34
C TRP A 221 -13.98 0.67 0.73
N SER A 222 -15.15 1.07 1.24
CA SER A 222 -15.26 2.08 2.28
C SER A 222 -16.54 1.91 3.10
N THR A 223 -16.55 2.40 4.34
CA THR A 223 -17.75 2.48 5.16
C THR A 223 -18.35 3.88 5.12
N PHE A 224 -19.67 3.98 5.03
CA PHE A 224 -20.41 5.23 5.09
C PHE A 224 -21.15 5.38 6.43
N PRO A 225 -21.20 6.59 7.02
CA PRO A 225 -20.53 7.82 6.61
C PRO A 225 -19.04 7.83 7.00
N GLY A 226 -18.21 8.64 6.33
CA GLY A 226 -16.79 8.83 6.72
C GLY A 226 -15.76 8.80 5.59
N VAL A 227 -16.20 8.52 4.35
CA VAL A 227 -15.33 8.45 3.18
C VAL A 227 -14.74 9.81 2.82
N GLY A 228 -15.54 10.88 2.88
CA GLY A 228 -15.15 12.23 2.51
C GLY A 228 -16.24 12.91 1.68
N ASN A 229 -15.92 14.03 1.02
CA ASN A 229 -16.87 14.78 0.19
C ASN A 229 -16.67 14.56 -1.33
N ALA A 230 -15.60 13.88 -1.75
CA ALA A 230 -15.43 13.39 -3.13
C ALA A 230 -16.28 12.15 -3.43
N SER A 231 -16.97 11.59 -2.42
CA SER A 231 -17.91 10.49 -2.58
C SER A 231 -19.08 10.62 -1.60
N THR A 232 -20.28 10.29 -2.06
CA THR A 232 -21.49 10.19 -1.24
C THR A 232 -22.01 8.76 -1.14
N GLY A 233 -21.21 7.77 -1.53
CA GLY A 233 -21.53 6.34 -1.43
C GLY A 233 -22.40 5.76 -2.53
N TRP A 234 -22.72 6.55 -3.56
CA TRP A 234 -23.43 6.09 -4.74
C TRP A 234 -22.65 6.50 -6.00
N TYR A 235 -22.37 5.54 -6.90
CA TYR A 235 -21.58 5.73 -8.13
C TYR A 235 -20.25 6.49 -7.92
N ASP A 236 -19.42 6.03 -6.99
CA ASP A 236 -18.06 6.55 -6.79
C ASP A 236 -16.98 5.61 -7.36
N ILE A 237 -15.71 5.88 -7.04
CA ILE A 237 -14.58 5.05 -7.49
C ILE A 237 -14.69 3.59 -7.03
N THR A 238 -15.43 3.24 -5.97
CA THR A 238 -15.53 1.84 -5.52
C THR A 238 -16.16 0.91 -6.56
N TYR A 239 -16.81 1.46 -7.59
CA TYR A 239 -17.31 0.69 -8.73
C TYR A 239 -16.19 -0.03 -9.51
N ILE A 240 -14.93 0.42 -9.40
CA ILE A 240 -13.79 -0.26 -10.02
C ILE A 240 -13.38 -1.54 -9.28
N ASN A 241 -13.98 -1.86 -8.13
CA ASN A 241 -13.58 -3.02 -7.34
C ASN A 241 -13.66 -4.31 -8.15
N GLY A 242 -12.55 -5.04 -8.23
CA GLY A 242 -12.42 -6.27 -9.01
C GLY A 242 -12.38 -6.10 -10.53
N THR A 243 -12.39 -4.88 -11.07
CA THR A 243 -12.27 -4.65 -12.51
C THR A 243 -10.80 -4.66 -12.95
N LYS A 244 -10.56 -5.04 -14.20
CA LYS A 244 -9.21 -5.17 -14.74
C LYS A 244 -8.67 -3.80 -15.18
N PHE A 245 -7.37 -3.60 -15.02
CA PHE A 245 -6.71 -2.42 -15.54
C PHE A 245 -6.66 -2.48 -17.07
N SER A 246 -6.89 -1.37 -17.75
CA SER A 246 -6.81 -1.26 -19.22
C SER A 246 -5.87 -0.14 -19.59
N THR A 247 -5.15 -0.27 -20.70
CA THR A 247 -4.26 0.75 -21.28
C THR A 247 -4.43 0.80 -22.80
N ILE A 248 -3.80 1.77 -23.49
CA ILE A 248 -4.01 1.99 -24.93
C ILE A 248 -3.64 0.79 -25.80
N ASP A 249 -2.67 -0.02 -25.37
CA ASP A 249 -2.16 -1.21 -26.06
C ASP A 249 -2.59 -2.53 -25.41
N HIS A 250 -3.29 -2.48 -24.27
CA HIS A 250 -3.81 -3.66 -23.56
C HIS A 250 -5.17 -3.33 -22.93
N ILE A 251 -6.22 -3.44 -23.73
CA ILE A 251 -7.59 -3.06 -23.33
C ILE A 251 -8.33 -4.29 -22.80
N ASN A 252 -8.57 -4.31 -21.48
CA ASN A 252 -9.40 -5.32 -20.82
C ASN A 252 -10.89 -4.93 -20.76
N ASP A 253 -11.22 -3.64 -20.98
CA ASP A 253 -12.59 -3.15 -21.00
C ASP A 253 -13.37 -3.66 -22.24
N PRO A 254 -14.62 -4.11 -22.10
CA PRO A 254 -15.45 -4.49 -23.25
C PRO A 254 -15.72 -3.34 -24.23
N MET A 255 -15.69 -2.08 -23.77
CA MET A 255 -15.93 -0.88 -24.55
C MET A 255 -14.61 -0.14 -24.82
N GLN A 256 -13.93 -0.56 -25.90
CA GLN A 256 -12.60 -0.05 -26.25
C GLN A 256 -12.53 1.47 -26.43
N THR A 257 -13.63 2.10 -26.84
CA THR A 257 -13.74 3.54 -27.05
C THR A 257 -13.49 4.36 -25.77
N CYS A 258 -13.65 3.77 -24.59
CA CYS A 258 -13.29 4.44 -23.33
C CYS A 258 -11.78 4.79 -23.29
N VAL A 259 -10.92 3.89 -23.76
CA VAL A 259 -9.48 4.16 -23.80
C VAL A 259 -9.11 4.96 -25.05
N THR A 260 -9.68 4.62 -26.22
CA THR A 260 -9.26 5.20 -27.50
C THR A 260 -9.90 6.53 -27.85
N ASP A 261 -11.20 6.70 -27.64
CA ASP A 261 -11.95 7.87 -28.12
C ASP A 261 -12.19 8.85 -26.98
N TYR A 262 -12.42 8.32 -25.77
CA TYR A 262 -12.68 9.12 -24.58
C TYR A 262 -11.37 9.50 -23.87
N HIS A 263 -10.24 8.93 -24.31
CA HIS A 263 -8.91 9.20 -23.78
C HIS A 263 -8.84 9.08 -22.25
N LEU A 264 -9.44 8.03 -21.68
CA LEU A 264 -9.46 7.81 -20.23
C LEU A 264 -8.13 7.34 -19.65
N GLY A 265 -7.17 6.98 -20.50
CA GLY A 265 -5.86 6.51 -20.07
C GLY A 265 -5.89 5.17 -19.36
N GLY A 266 -4.76 4.84 -18.75
CA GLY A 266 -4.64 3.61 -17.98
C GLY A 266 -5.50 3.65 -16.74
N TRP A 267 -6.53 2.81 -16.66
CA TRP A 267 -7.44 2.79 -15.51
C TRP A 267 -8.16 1.45 -15.35
N TRP A 268 -8.78 1.26 -14.19
CA TRP A 268 -9.66 0.12 -13.92
C TRP A 268 -11.04 0.37 -14.52
N LEU A 269 -11.30 -0.26 -15.67
CA LEU A 269 -12.47 0.01 -16.50
C LEU A 269 -13.40 -1.20 -16.55
N HIS A 270 -14.70 -0.93 -16.50
CA HIS A 270 -15.78 -1.88 -16.80
C HIS A 270 -16.98 -1.13 -17.40
N TYR A 271 -17.11 -1.21 -18.73
CA TYR A 271 -18.03 -0.36 -19.51
C TYR A 271 -17.74 1.12 -19.24
N CYS A 272 -16.48 1.50 -19.50
CA CYS A 272 -15.86 2.74 -19.02
C CYS A 272 -15.74 2.75 -17.48
N THR A 273 -16.02 3.88 -16.83
CA THR A 273 -15.86 4.04 -15.38
C THR A 273 -16.64 5.26 -14.90
N THR A 274 -16.84 5.35 -13.59
CA THR A 274 -17.39 6.54 -12.92
C THR A 274 -16.35 7.64 -12.74
N SER A 275 -15.06 7.35 -12.86
CA SER A 275 -13.98 8.34 -12.70
C SER A 275 -12.71 7.84 -13.34
N SER A 276 -11.96 8.72 -14.01
CA SER A 276 -10.57 8.43 -14.39
C SER A 276 -9.70 9.66 -14.16
N LEU A 277 -8.72 9.52 -13.27
CA LEU A 277 -7.72 10.56 -13.01
C LEU A 277 -6.52 10.50 -13.96
N ASN A 278 -6.48 9.46 -14.79
CA ASN A 278 -5.40 9.17 -15.72
C ASN A 278 -5.72 9.59 -17.17
N GLY A 279 -6.92 10.12 -17.41
CA GLY A 279 -7.30 10.57 -18.74
C GLY A 279 -6.55 11.83 -19.20
N GLN A 280 -6.84 12.23 -20.44
CA GLN A 280 -6.24 13.40 -21.04
C GLN A 280 -6.61 14.67 -20.26
N TYR A 281 -5.62 15.50 -19.96
CA TYR A 281 -5.79 16.68 -19.13
C TYR A 281 -6.72 17.72 -19.78
N ILE A 282 -6.58 17.94 -21.09
CA ILE A 282 -7.49 18.74 -21.92
C ILE A 282 -8.04 17.80 -23.01
N PRO A 283 -9.26 17.25 -22.84
CA PRO A 283 -9.85 16.38 -23.85
C PRO A 283 -10.25 17.17 -25.11
N PRO A 284 -10.21 16.55 -26.31
CA PRO A 284 -10.60 17.19 -27.57
C PRO A 284 -12.12 17.38 -27.72
N ILE A 285 -12.91 16.74 -26.85
CA ILE A 285 -14.38 16.78 -26.82
C ILE A 285 -14.83 17.58 -25.57
N SER A 286 -16.07 18.09 -25.57
CA SER A 286 -16.57 18.97 -24.51
C SER A 286 -16.50 18.34 -23.13
N TYR A 287 -16.14 19.16 -22.13
CA TYR A 287 -16.27 18.85 -20.70
C TYR A 287 -17.68 18.37 -20.34
N GLY A 288 -17.80 17.58 -19.25
CA GLY A 288 -19.09 17.15 -18.70
C GLY A 288 -19.68 15.85 -19.26
N ASN A 289 -19.01 15.17 -20.20
CA ASN A 289 -19.47 13.89 -20.74
C ASN A 289 -18.59 12.68 -20.35
N GLY A 290 -17.76 12.82 -19.31
CA GLY A 290 -16.86 11.74 -18.86
C GLY A 290 -15.69 11.46 -19.81
N TYR A 291 -15.14 12.50 -20.45
CA TYR A 291 -13.97 12.43 -21.33
C TYR A 291 -12.71 12.89 -20.60
N GLY A 292 -11.57 12.31 -20.95
CA GLY A 292 -10.28 12.66 -20.39
C GLY A 292 -10.23 12.48 -18.88
N MET A 293 -9.57 13.40 -18.19
CA MET A 293 -9.49 13.38 -16.74
C MET A 293 -10.76 13.94 -16.10
N PHE A 294 -11.51 13.10 -15.39
CA PHE A 294 -12.76 13.46 -14.71
C PHE A 294 -13.02 12.65 -13.44
N TRP A 295 -13.94 13.14 -12.61
CA TRP A 295 -14.42 12.46 -11.42
C TRP A 295 -15.92 12.68 -11.24
N VAL A 296 -16.67 11.63 -10.87
CA VAL A 296 -18.10 11.73 -10.54
C VAL A 296 -18.27 11.95 -9.04
N VAL A 297 -19.02 13.00 -8.70
CA VAL A 297 -19.38 13.40 -7.33
C VAL A 297 -20.91 13.33 -7.22
N ASN A 298 -21.42 13.03 -6.03
CA ASN A 298 -22.87 12.97 -5.75
C ASN A 298 -23.64 11.99 -6.65
N GLY A 299 -22.95 11.08 -7.33
CA GLY A 299 -23.50 10.07 -8.23
C GLY A 299 -23.90 10.54 -9.63
N TYR A 300 -23.74 11.83 -9.96
CA TYR A 300 -24.10 12.37 -11.28
C TYR A 300 -23.32 13.62 -11.70
N GLU A 301 -22.73 14.37 -10.77
CA GLU A 301 -21.99 15.58 -11.07
C GLU A 301 -20.59 15.21 -11.57
N ILE A 302 -20.22 15.66 -12.77
CA ILE A 302 -18.88 15.41 -13.32
C ILE A 302 -18.04 16.66 -13.12
N ILE A 303 -16.92 16.48 -12.42
CA ILE A 303 -15.87 17.50 -12.32
C ILE A 303 -14.67 17.12 -13.17
N ASN A 304 -13.97 18.11 -13.73
CA ASN A 304 -12.72 17.93 -14.46
C ASN A 304 -11.59 18.57 -13.65
N PRO A 305 -11.07 17.88 -12.62
CA PRO A 305 -10.32 18.53 -11.54
C PRO A 305 -9.01 19.13 -12.02
N THR A 306 -8.75 20.42 -11.82
CA THR A 306 -7.49 21.08 -12.23
C THR A 306 -6.24 20.38 -11.70
N LYS A 307 -6.30 19.82 -10.49
CA LYS A 307 -5.24 18.98 -9.92
C LYS A 307 -5.86 17.76 -9.28
N SER A 308 -5.13 16.65 -9.30
CA SER A 308 -5.51 15.45 -8.55
C SER A 308 -4.27 14.84 -7.90
N LYS A 309 -4.47 14.20 -6.75
CA LYS A 309 -3.42 13.47 -6.04
C LYS A 309 -4.03 12.21 -5.46
N MET A 310 -3.41 11.06 -5.74
CA MET A 310 -3.73 9.79 -5.09
C MET A 310 -2.53 9.37 -4.26
N MET A 311 -2.77 8.99 -3.01
CA MET A 311 -1.72 8.60 -2.09
C MET A 311 -2.17 7.48 -1.16
N ILE A 312 -1.24 6.60 -0.80
CA ILE A 312 -1.50 5.46 0.06
C ILE A 312 -0.74 5.57 1.37
N ARG A 313 -1.34 5.08 2.45
CA ARG A 313 -0.72 5.01 3.76
C ARG A 313 -1.14 3.72 4.48
N SER A 314 -0.16 3.03 5.02
CA SER A 314 -0.35 1.89 5.92
C SER A 314 -0.98 2.35 7.24
N ILE A 315 -1.86 1.52 7.79
CA ILE A 315 -2.57 1.80 9.06
C ILE A 315 -1.67 1.49 10.26
#